data_AF-A0AAV4BLY8-F1
#
_entry.id   AF-A0AAV4BLY8-F1
#
_cell.length_a   1.000
_cell.length_b   1.000
_cell.length_c   1.000
_cell.angle_alpha   90.00
_cell.angle_beta   90.00
_cell.angle_gamma   90.00
#
_symmetry.space_group_name_H-M   'P 1'
#
loop_
_entity.id
_entity.type
_entity.pdbx_description
1 polymer ?
#
loop_
_entity_poly.entity_id
_entity_poly.type
_entity_poly.pdbx_seq_one_letter_code
_entity_poly.pdbx_strand_id
1 'polypeptide(L)'
;MKFKRFVREQMFSEREAKDYLCWVLVDRAADYYTLMMREERHIPLRQLMKRMEQRFASKHLRETALIRFQNEESIEDWAEHLYHLALYAFEEDAGAGL
;
A
#
# COMPACT_ATOMS: atom_id res chain seq x y z
N MET A 1 7.40 7.87 4.52
CA MET A 1 8.31 9.04 4.56
C MET A 1 9.69 8.76 5.19
N LYS A 2 9.81 8.12 6.37
CA LYS A 2 11.11 7.90 7.06
C LYS A 2 12.17 7.16 6.22
N PHE A 3 11.79 6.09 5.52
CA PHE A 3 12.71 5.30 4.67
C PHE A 3 13.30 6.09 3.50
N LYS A 4 12.48 6.89 2.79
CA LYS A 4 12.95 7.72 1.65
C LYS A 4 13.98 8.76 2.08
N ARG A 5 13.82 9.32 3.29
CA ARG A 5 14.77 10.27 3.87
C ARG A 5 16.08 9.57 4.24
N PHE A 6 16.00 8.41 4.90
CA PHE A 6 17.16 7.59 5.27
C PHE A 6 18.00 7.19 4.05
N VAL A 7 17.38 6.65 3.00
CA VAL A 7 18.07 6.27 1.75
C VAL A 7 18.82 7.45 1.13
N ARG A 8 18.23 8.66 1.18
CA ARG A 8 18.83 9.88 0.65
C ARG A 8 20.03 10.34 1.49
N GLU A 9 19.92 10.30 2.81
CA GLU A 9 20.97 10.70 3.75
C GLU A 9 22.18 9.75 3.68
N GLN A 10 21.94 8.46 3.45
CA GLN A 10 22.98 7.45 3.32
C GLN A 10 23.57 7.34 1.90
N MET A 11 23.08 8.12 0.94
CA MET A 11 23.48 8.08 -0.47
C MET A 11 23.45 6.68 -1.09
N PHE A 12 22.49 5.84 -0.69
CA PHE A 12 22.39 4.48 -1.21
C PHE A 12 22.09 4.47 -2.71
N SER A 13 22.80 3.61 -3.43
CA SER A 13 22.39 3.20 -4.77
C SER A 13 21.03 2.49 -4.73
N GLU A 14 20.37 2.41 -5.87
CA GLU A 14 19.07 1.76 -5.94
C GLU A 14 19.11 0.28 -5.52
N ARG A 15 20.22 -0.40 -5.82
CA ARG A 15 20.46 -1.77 -5.39
C ARG A 15 20.58 -1.86 -3.87
N GLU A 16 21.42 -1.03 -3.26
CA GLU A 16 21.61 -1.01 -1.80
C GLU A 16 20.31 -0.66 -1.06
N ALA A 17 19.52 0.24 -1.62
CA ALA A 17 18.22 0.60 -1.06
C ALA A 17 17.21 -0.56 -1.12
N LYS A 18 17.22 -1.37 -2.19
CA LYS A 18 16.40 -2.59 -2.31
C LYS A 18 16.87 -3.68 -1.35
N ASP A 19 18.17 -3.91 -1.28
CA ASP A 19 18.75 -4.89 -0.36
C ASP A 19 18.42 -4.50 1.09
N TYR A 20 18.61 -3.23 1.46
CA TYR A 20 18.23 -2.73 2.78
C TYR A 20 16.73 -2.80 3.04
N LEU A 21 15.89 -2.52 2.03
CA LEU A 21 14.45 -2.71 2.14
C LEU A 21 14.10 -4.17 2.46
N CYS A 22 14.73 -5.14 1.80
CA CYS A 22 14.55 -6.56 2.09
C CYS A 22 14.87 -6.91 3.54
N TRP A 23 15.91 -6.30 4.12
CA TRP A 23 16.36 -6.56 5.49
C TRP A 23 15.41 -6.01 6.56
N VAL A 24 14.75 -4.88 6.30
CA VAL A 24 13.86 -4.23 7.29
C VAL A 24 12.42 -4.73 7.24
N LEU A 25 12.05 -5.50 6.22
CA LEU A 25 10.73 -6.08 6.08
C LEU A 25 10.61 -7.36 6.91
N VAL A 26 9.45 -7.56 7.51
CA VAL A 26 9.13 -8.75 8.31
C VAL A 26 7.80 -9.36 7.86
N ASP A 27 7.61 -10.63 8.20
CA ASP A 27 6.38 -11.40 7.96
C ASP A 27 5.88 -11.29 6.50
N ARG A 28 4.58 -11.05 6.34
CA ARG A 28 3.88 -10.97 5.05
C ARG A 28 4.45 -9.88 4.12
N ALA A 29 5.12 -8.86 4.67
CA ALA A 29 5.73 -7.81 3.87
C ALA A 29 7.04 -8.28 3.21
N ALA A 30 7.82 -9.11 3.91
CA ALA A 30 9.01 -9.76 3.36
C ALA A 30 8.64 -10.81 2.29
N ASP A 31 7.59 -11.59 2.53
CA ASP A 31 7.08 -12.57 1.57
C ASP A 31 6.63 -11.89 0.27
N TYR A 32 5.87 -10.80 0.39
CA TYR A 32 5.38 -10.05 -0.76
C TYR A 32 6.52 -9.38 -1.54
N TYR A 33 7.50 -8.80 -0.84
CA TYR A 33 8.72 -8.28 -1.49
C TYR A 33 9.42 -9.36 -2.30
N THR A 34 9.61 -10.55 -1.73
CA THR A 34 10.26 -11.68 -2.39
C THR A 34 9.49 -12.13 -3.64
N LEU A 35 8.16 -12.19 -3.56
CA LEU A 35 7.31 -12.50 -4.71
C LEU A 35 7.51 -11.48 -5.84
N MET A 36 7.48 -10.18 -5.53
CA MET A 36 7.65 -9.16 -6.58
C MET A 36 9.03 -9.18 -7.22
N MET A 37 10.09 -9.43 -6.43
CA MET A 37 11.44 -9.53 -6.99
C MET A 37 11.64 -10.79 -7.84
N ARG A 38 10.85 -11.86 -7.60
CA ARG A 38 10.85 -13.06 -8.44
C ARG A 38 10.15 -12.82 -9.78
N GLU A 39 9.00 -12.16 -9.75
CA GLU A 39 8.19 -11.86 -10.95
C GLU A 39 8.80 -10.76 -11.81
N GLU A 40 9.39 -9.73 -11.18
CA GLU A 40 9.87 -8.52 -11.86
C GLU A 40 11.24 -8.10 -11.28
N ARG A 41 12.32 -8.75 -11.76
CA ARG A 41 13.69 -8.57 -11.23
C ARG A 41 14.22 -7.13 -11.33
N HIS A 42 13.68 -6.33 -12.24
CA HIS A 42 14.13 -4.96 -12.51
C HIS A 42 13.16 -3.89 -12.02
N ILE A 43 12.23 -4.23 -11.13
CA ILE A 43 11.25 -3.27 -10.62
C ILE A 43 11.95 -2.06 -9.98
N PRO A 44 11.67 -0.81 -10.41
CA PRO A 44 12.28 0.36 -9.80
C PRO A 44 11.89 0.51 -8.33
N LEU A 45 12.80 0.98 -7.46
CA LEU A 45 12.55 1.13 -6.03
C LEU A 45 11.30 1.98 -5.75
N ARG A 46 11.07 3.03 -6.54
CA ARG A 46 9.88 3.88 -6.41
C ARG A 46 8.57 3.09 -6.63
N GLN A 47 8.54 2.23 -7.63
CA GLN A 47 7.36 1.43 -7.98
C GLN A 47 7.14 0.32 -6.96
N LEU A 48 8.22 -0.33 -6.53
CA LEU A 48 8.25 -1.28 -5.42
C LEU A 48 7.66 -0.67 -4.14
N MET A 49 8.12 0.52 -3.75
CA MET A 49 7.57 1.23 -2.59
C MET A 49 6.09 1.57 -2.75
N LYS A 50 5.65 2.01 -3.93
CA LYS A 50 4.23 2.33 -4.19
C LYS A 50 3.35 1.08 -4.02
N ARG A 51 3.78 -0.07 -4.55
CA ARG A 51 3.04 -1.35 -4.40
C ARG A 51 2.99 -1.81 -2.94
N MET A 52 4.09 -1.67 -2.21
CA MET A 52 4.14 -1.96 -0.76
C MET A 52 3.19 -1.04 0.03
N GLU A 53 3.18 0.26 -0.26
CA GLU A 53 2.27 1.25 0.33
C GLU A 53 0.80 0.88 0.01
N GLN A 54 0.46 0.59 -1.25
CA GLN A 54 -0.90 0.20 -1.63
C GLN A 54 -1.38 -1.06 -0.92
N ARG A 55 -0.52 -2.07 -0.74
CA ARG A 55 -0.91 -3.35 -0.15
C ARG A 55 -0.96 -3.34 1.38
N PHE A 56 -0.06 -2.60 2.02
CA PHE A 56 0.09 -2.65 3.49
C PHE A 56 -0.33 -1.36 4.20
N ALA A 57 -0.29 -0.20 3.55
CA ALA A 57 -0.74 1.06 4.15
C ALA A 57 -2.26 1.25 4.06
N SER A 58 -2.95 0.52 3.18
CA SER A 58 -4.42 0.45 3.09
C SER A 58 -5.08 -0.19 4.32
N LYS A 59 -4.30 -0.76 5.26
CA LYS A 59 -4.80 -1.30 6.52
C LYS A 59 -5.49 -0.26 7.41
N HIS A 60 -5.11 1.02 7.34
CA HIS A 60 -5.80 2.03 8.14
C HIS A 60 -7.26 2.23 7.73
N LEU A 61 -7.63 1.92 6.48
CA LEU A 61 -9.02 1.92 6.00
C LEU A 61 -9.74 0.61 6.34
N ARG A 62 -9.07 -0.55 6.28
CA ARG A 62 -9.71 -1.84 6.57
C ARG A 62 -9.96 -2.09 8.04
N GLU A 63 -9.02 -1.74 8.92
CA GLU A 63 -9.19 -1.93 10.37
C GLU A 63 -10.23 -0.93 10.92
N THR A 64 -10.33 0.30 10.39
CA THR A 64 -11.44 1.21 10.73
C THR A 64 -12.78 0.75 10.16
N ALA A 65 -12.83 0.21 8.94
CA ALA A 65 -14.05 -0.35 8.37
C ALA A 65 -14.54 -1.60 9.13
N LEU A 66 -13.65 -2.50 9.55
CA LEU A 66 -14.01 -3.68 10.35
C LEU A 66 -14.47 -3.32 11.76
N ILE A 67 -13.81 -2.35 12.41
CA ILE A 67 -14.21 -1.87 13.74
C ILE A 67 -15.56 -1.14 13.68
N ARG A 68 -15.86 -0.44 12.59
CA ARG A 68 -17.17 0.19 12.37
C ARG A 68 -18.26 -0.83 12.01
N PHE A 69 -17.93 -1.86 11.21
CA PHE A 69 -18.85 -2.94 10.86
C PHE A 69 -19.30 -3.78 12.07
N GLN A 70 -18.49 -3.84 13.14
CA GLN A 70 -18.88 -4.51 14.38
C GLN A 70 -19.83 -3.70 15.27
N ASN A 71 -20.06 -2.41 14.98
CA ASN A 71 -21.02 -1.59 15.69
C ASN A 71 -22.27 -1.41 14.83
N GLU A 72 -23.34 -2.14 15.17
CA GLU A 72 -24.77 -1.93 14.83
C GLU A 72 -25.12 -0.80 13.84
N GLU A 73 -24.57 -0.84 12.62
CA GLU A 73 -24.87 0.14 11.57
C GLU A 73 -26.18 -0.30 10.88
N SER A 74 -27.10 0.65 10.65
CA SER A 74 -28.35 0.34 9.95
C SER A 74 -28.05 -0.06 8.49
N ILE A 75 -28.95 -0.81 7.86
CA ILE A 75 -28.77 -1.26 6.48
C ILE A 75 -28.65 -0.05 5.53
N GLU A 76 -29.37 1.02 5.85
CA GLU A 76 -29.38 2.28 5.13
C GLU A 76 -28.01 2.99 5.22
N ASP A 77 -27.44 3.08 6.43
CA ASP A 77 -26.12 3.69 6.64
C ASP A 77 -25.00 2.87 5.98
N TRP A 78 -25.12 1.53 6.01
CA TRP A 78 -24.19 0.64 5.33
C TRP A 78 -24.24 0.77 3.80
N ALA A 79 -25.44 0.94 3.23
CA ALA A 79 -25.62 1.14 1.80
C ALA A 79 -25.04 2.49 1.35
N GLU A 80 -25.23 3.55 2.13
CA GLU A 80 -24.64 4.87 1.87
C GLU A 80 -23.12 4.84 1.96
N HIS A 81 -22.57 4.13 2.95
CA HIS A 81 -21.12 3.96 3.08
C HIS A 81 -20.52 3.15 1.92
N LEU A 82 -21.15 2.05 1.51
CA LEU A 82 -20.72 1.31 0.32
C LEU A 82 -20.80 2.15 -0.95
N TYR A 83 -21.84 2.96 -1.09
CA TYR A 83 -21.98 3.88 -2.21
C TYR A 83 -20.85 4.91 -2.24
N HIS A 84 -20.48 5.49 -1.11
CA HIS A 84 -19.34 6.42 -1.02
C HIS A 84 -17.98 5.74 -1.25
N LEU A 85 -17.79 4.52 -0.75
CA LEU A 85 -16.58 3.73 -1.01
C LEU A 85 -16.46 3.36 -2.49
N ALA A 86 -17.57 3.01 -3.14
CA ALA A 86 -17.61 2.74 -4.57
C ALA A 86 -17.32 4.02 -5.36
N LEU A 87 -17.97 5.15 -5.06
CA LEU A 87 -17.70 6.43 -5.70
C LEU A 87 -16.23 6.83 -5.62
N TYR A 88 -15.62 6.71 -4.44
CA TYR A 88 -14.20 7.02 -4.27
C TYR A 88 -13.29 6.09 -5.10
N ALA A 89 -13.61 4.79 -5.13
CA ALA A 89 -12.86 3.83 -5.94
C ALA A 89 -13.01 4.07 -7.45
N PHE A 90 -14.17 4.57 -7.91
CA PHE A 90 -14.43 4.87 -9.31
C PHE A 90 -13.94 6.27 -9.75
N GLU A 91 -13.88 7.25 -8.85
CA GLU A 91 -13.25 8.55 -9.12
C GLU A 91 -11.73 8.45 -9.28
N GLU A 92 -11.06 7.54 -8.53
CA GLU A 92 -9.64 7.24 -8.74
C GLU A 92 -9.36 6.58 -10.11
N ASP A 93 -10.34 5.88 -10.69
CA ASP A 93 -10.22 5.24 -12.02
C ASP A 93 -10.51 6.24 -13.17
N ALA A 94 -11.36 7.24 -12.94
CA ALA A 94 -11.65 8.31 -13.92
C ALA A 94 -10.54 9.39 -14.01
N GLY A 95 -9.68 9.52 -13.00
CA GLY A 95 -8.57 10.47 -12.98
C GLY A 95 -7.27 9.99 -13.64
N ALA A 96 -7.22 8.75 -14.13
CA ALA A 96 -6.03 8.14 -14.76
C ALA A 96 -6.07 8.15 -16.31
N GLY A 97 -6.93 8.98 -16.90
CA GLY A 97 -7.09 9.09 -18.35
C GLY A 97 -7.09 10.54 -18.85
N LEU A 98 -5.96 11.23 -18.73
CA LEU A 98 -5.57 12.35 -19.61
C LEU A 98 -4.07 12.30 -19.88
#